data_AF-A0A951ZED0-F1
#
_entry.id   AF-A0A951ZED0-F1
#
_cell.length_a   1.000
_cell.length_b   1.000
_cell.length_c   1.000
_cell.angle_alpha   90.00
_cell.angle_beta   90.00
_cell.angle_gamma   90.00
#
_symmetry.space_group_name_H-M   'P 1'
#
loop_
_entity.id
_entity.type
_entity.pdbx_description
1 polymer ?
#
loop_
_entity_poly.entity_id
_entity_poly.type
_entity_poly.pdbx_seq_one_letter_code
_entity_poly.pdbx_strand_id
1 'polypeptide(L)'
;MQALIDLLPVVLFYVAYKFSDFRTAIVVIMAAMAIQVTLTWLITKTVSRMTLASAGLVIVLGGASLLVQNDLVFKWKPTILFWIFALVFLGSQYIGSKPIAQRFMESASKEAISVAAGDWRRLNLMWVVFFIVVGALNLYVAY
;
A
#
# COMPACT_ATOMS: atom_id res chain seq x y z
N MET A 1 24.10 -17.30 5.71
CA MET A 1 24.41 -17.21 4.27
C MET A 1 23.14 -17.18 3.42
N GLN A 2 22.13 -18.04 3.65
CA GLN A 2 20.84 -18.03 2.91
C GLN A 2 20.15 -16.65 2.90
N ALA A 3 20.09 -15.97 4.05
CA ALA A 3 19.43 -14.66 4.18
C ALA A 3 20.03 -13.57 3.28
N LEU A 4 21.34 -13.62 2.96
CA LEU A 4 21.98 -12.69 2.03
C LEU A 4 21.53 -12.96 0.58
N ILE A 5 21.34 -14.23 0.23
CA ILE A 5 20.86 -14.65 -1.09
C ILE A 5 19.39 -14.27 -1.25
N ASP A 6 18.58 -14.43 -0.19
CA ASP A 6 17.17 -14.02 -0.18
C ASP A 6 16.97 -12.50 -0.21
N LEU A 7 17.97 -11.71 0.18
CA LEU A 7 17.93 -10.25 0.10
C LEU A 7 18.23 -9.72 -1.32
N LEU A 8 18.91 -10.52 -2.13
CA LEU A 8 19.47 -10.10 -3.43
C LEU A 8 18.37 -9.59 -4.39
N PRO A 9 17.21 -10.26 -4.56
CA PRO A 9 16.12 -9.75 -5.39
C PRO A 9 15.54 -8.43 -4.87
N VAL A 10 15.48 -8.25 -3.55
CA VAL A 10 14.95 -7.03 -2.92
C VAL A 10 15.91 -5.85 -3.15
N VAL A 11 17.22 -6.09 -3.06
CA VAL A 11 18.23 -5.06 -3.36
C VAL A 11 18.16 -4.67 -4.83
N LEU A 12 18.08 -5.66 -5.74
CA LEU A 12 17.95 -5.40 -7.17
C LEU A 12 16.68 -4.63 -7.52
N PHE A 13 15.56 -4.98 -6.87
CA PHE A 13 14.31 -4.22 -6.97
C PHE A 13 14.50 -2.75 -6.58
N TYR A 14 15.10 -2.50 -5.41
CA TYR A 14 15.29 -1.14 -4.91
C TYR A 14 16.19 -0.31 -5.83
N VAL A 15 17.28 -0.90 -6.33
CA VAL A 15 18.18 -0.25 -7.29
C VAL A 15 17.42 0.05 -8.59
N ALA A 16 16.71 -0.93 -9.16
CA ALA A 16 15.93 -0.73 -10.38
C ALA A 16 14.83 0.33 -10.19
N TYR A 17 14.16 0.37 -9.05
CA TYR A 17 13.15 1.39 -8.73
C TYR A 17 13.76 2.79 -8.60
N LYS A 18 15.01 2.90 -8.13
CA LYS A 18 15.67 4.19 -7.93
C LYS A 18 16.21 4.78 -9.25
N PHE A 19 16.61 3.94 -10.18
CA PHE A 19 17.22 4.37 -11.45
C PHE A 19 16.30 4.18 -12.68
N SER A 20 15.11 3.63 -12.50
CA SER A 20 14.16 3.35 -13.57
C SER A 20 12.71 3.39 -13.06
N ASP A 21 11.75 3.19 -13.96
CA ASP A 21 10.34 3.18 -13.60
C ASP A 21 9.95 1.95 -12.75
N PHE A 22 8.85 2.10 -12.01
CA PHE A 22 8.26 1.04 -11.19
C PHE A 22 8.00 -0.26 -11.96
N ARG A 23 7.64 -0.15 -13.25
CA ARG A 23 7.45 -1.32 -14.13
C ARG A 23 8.74 -2.12 -14.29
N THR A 24 9.84 -1.44 -14.58
CA THR A 24 11.16 -2.07 -14.73
C THR A 24 11.58 -2.71 -13.41
N ALA A 25 11.31 -2.05 -12.27
CA ALA A 25 11.57 -2.63 -10.96
C ALA A 25 10.80 -3.95 -10.73
N ILE A 26 9.51 -4.01 -11.09
CA ILE A 26 8.70 -5.24 -10.99
C ILE A 26 9.28 -6.37 -11.87
N VAL A 27 9.66 -6.07 -13.11
CA VAL A 27 10.26 -7.06 -14.01
C VAL A 27 11.59 -7.56 -13.45
N VAL A 28 12.42 -6.66 -12.91
CA VAL A 28 13.72 -7.00 -12.33
C VAL A 28 13.57 -7.90 -11.11
N ILE A 29 12.64 -7.62 -10.18
CA ILE A 29 12.45 -8.49 -9.01
C ILE A 29 11.91 -9.87 -9.39
N MET A 30 11.00 -9.93 -10.38
CA MET A 30 10.49 -11.21 -10.89
C MET A 30 11.60 -12.04 -11.52
N ALA A 31 12.43 -11.43 -12.38
CA ALA A 31 13.56 -12.09 -13.00
C ALA A 31 14.61 -12.53 -11.96
N ALA A 32 14.94 -11.66 -11.01
CA ALA A 32 15.89 -11.96 -9.95
C ALA A 32 15.42 -13.12 -9.06
N MET A 33 14.14 -13.15 -8.67
CA MET A 33 13.57 -14.28 -7.92
C MET A 33 13.61 -15.58 -8.71
N ALA A 34 13.26 -15.55 -10.00
CA ALA A 34 13.32 -16.73 -10.86
C ALA A 34 14.75 -17.28 -10.96
N ILE A 35 15.72 -16.40 -11.24
CA ILE A 35 17.14 -16.76 -11.31
C ILE A 35 17.62 -17.30 -9.96
N GLN A 36 17.27 -16.67 -8.85
CA GLN A 36 17.66 -17.10 -7.51
C GLN A 36 17.15 -18.52 -7.23
N VAL A 37 15.87 -18.80 -7.51
CA VAL A 37 15.29 -20.13 -7.30
C VAL A 37 15.98 -21.16 -8.18
N THR A 38 16.20 -20.86 -9.46
CA THR A 38 16.88 -21.78 -10.40
C THR A 38 18.32 -22.06 -10.00
N LEU A 39 19.10 -21.03 -9.67
CA LEU A 39 20.49 -21.18 -9.24
C LEU A 39 20.60 -21.94 -7.92
N THR A 40 19.74 -21.62 -6.94
CA THR A 40 19.71 -22.33 -5.66
C THR A 40 19.39 -23.80 -5.91
N TRP A 41 18.37 -24.10 -6.72
CA TRP A 41 18.04 -25.47 -7.06
C TRP A 41 19.16 -26.21 -7.80
N LEU A 42 19.88 -25.55 -8.71
CA LEU A 42 21.00 -26.18 -9.43
C LEU A 42 22.17 -26.52 -8.50
N ILE A 43 22.49 -25.63 -7.55
CA ILE A 43 23.64 -25.77 -6.65
C ILE A 43 23.32 -26.70 -5.48
N THR A 44 22.22 -26.47 -4.77
CA THR A 44 21.91 -27.20 -3.51
C THR A 44 20.89 -28.33 -3.70
N LYS A 45 20.29 -28.48 -4.89
CA LYS A 45 19.21 -29.44 -5.21
C LYS A 45 17.98 -29.36 -4.28
N THR A 46 17.95 -28.34 -3.43
CA THR A 46 16.96 -28.13 -2.38
C THR A 46 16.66 -26.64 -2.33
N VAL A 47 15.38 -26.29 -2.39
CA VAL A 47 14.91 -24.90 -2.26
C VAL A 47 13.98 -24.84 -1.07
N SER A 48 14.13 -23.82 -0.23
CA SER A 48 13.25 -23.66 0.94
C SER A 48 11.82 -23.43 0.49
N ARG A 49 10.84 -24.02 1.21
CA ARG A 49 9.41 -23.79 0.93
C ARG A 49 9.04 -22.31 0.99
N MET A 50 9.71 -21.56 1.87
CA MET A 50 9.53 -20.12 2.01
C MET A 50 9.98 -19.37 0.76
N THR A 51 11.16 -19.67 0.23
CA THR A 51 11.68 -19.04 -1.01
C THR A 51 10.78 -19.36 -2.21
N LEU A 52 10.29 -20.60 -2.33
CA LEU A 52 9.33 -20.98 -3.38
C LEU A 52 8.00 -20.23 -3.25
N ALA A 53 7.46 -20.14 -2.02
CA ALA A 53 6.23 -19.39 -1.77
C ALA A 53 6.40 -17.90 -2.09
N SER A 54 7.52 -17.29 -1.68
CA SER A 54 7.87 -15.91 -2.00
C SER A 54 8.03 -15.70 -3.51
N ALA A 55 8.68 -16.61 -4.23
CA ALA A 55 8.83 -16.53 -5.69
C ALA A 55 7.48 -16.61 -6.39
N GLY A 56 6.63 -17.55 -6.00
CA GLY A 56 5.26 -17.67 -6.50
C GLY A 56 4.46 -16.39 -6.26
N LEU A 57 4.54 -15.82 -5.05
CA LEU A 57 3.87 -14.59 -4.70
C LEU A 57 4.35 -13.40 -5.54
N VAL A 58 5.67 -13.23 -5.70
CA VAL A 58 6.26 -12.16 -6.52
C VAL A 58 5.85 -12.29 -7.98
N ILE A 59 5.85 -13.51 -8.53
CA ILE A 59 5.46 -13.75 -9.92
C ILE A 59 3.97 -13.47 -10.13
N VAL A 60 3.09 -13.94 -9.24
CA VAL A 60 1.64 -13.75 -9.36
C VAL A 60 1.26 -12.28 -9.15
N LEU A 61 1.72 -11.65 -8.07
CA LEU A 61 1.39 -10.26 -7.76
C LEU A 61 2.10 -9.27 -8.69
N GLY A 62 3.36 -9.53 -9.03
CA GLY A 62 4.11 -8.75 -10.01
C GLY A 62 3.49 -8.86 -11.41
N GLY A 63 3.14 -10.09 -11.83
CA GLY A 63 2.44 -10.34 -13.09
C GLY A 63 1.08 -9.65 -13.16
N ALA A 64 0.27 -9.74 -12.11
CA ALA A 64 -0.99 -9.00 -12.01
C ALA A 64 -0.77 -7.49 -12.09
N SER A 65 0.28 -6.97 -11.46
CA SER A 65 0.63 -5.55 -11.52
C SER A 65 1.06 -5.10 -12.92
N LEU A 66 1.73 -5.96 -13.70
CA LEU A 66 2.08 -5.69 -15.10
C LEU A 66 0.87 -5.77 -16.04
N LEU A 67 -0.07 -6.68 -15.76
CA LEU A 67 -1.30 -6.87 -16.54
C LEU A 67 -2.33 -5.77 -16.30
N VAL A 68 -2.33 -5.15 -15.13
CA VAL A 68 -3.08 -3.90 -14.88
C VAL A 68 -2.33 -2.76 -15.58
N GLN A 69 -2.38 -2.77 -16.90
CA GLN A 69 -1.68 -1.87 -17.83
C GLN A 69 -2.26 -0.45 -17.87
N ASN A 70 -2.54 0.14 -16.70
CA ASN A 70 -3.11 1.47 -16.68
C ASN A 70 -2.50 2.28 -15.54
N ASP A 71 -1.53 3.14 -15.88
CA ASP A 71 -0.94 4.11 -14.96
C ASP A 71 -2.03 4.97 -14.31
N LEU A 72 -3.13 5.20 -15.02
CA LEU A 72 -4.34 5.83 -14.48
C LEU A 72 -4.89 5.02 -13.28
N VAL A 73 -5.07 3.72 -13.42
CA VAL A 73 -5.62 2.89 -12.32
C VAL A 73 -4.67 2.86 -11.13
N PHE A 74 -3.35 2.89 -11.35
CA PHE A 74 -2.38 2.95 -10.25
C PHE A 74 -2.39 4.31 -9.53
N LYS A 75 -2.42 5.40 -10.29
CA LYS A 75 -2.48 6.79 -9.81
C LYS A 75 -3.79 7.12 -9.09
N TRP A 76 -4.90 6.56 -9.54
CA TRP A 76 -6.24 6.80 -8.99
C TRP A 76 -6.57 5.95 -7.76
N LYS A 77 -5.90 4.81 -7.55
CA LYS A 77 -6.13 3.94 -6.37
C LYS A 77 -6.06 4.72 -5.04
N PRO A 78 -4.99 5.51 -4.74
CA PRO A 78 -4.95 6.33 -3.53
C PRO A 78 -6.03 7.41 -3.49
N THR A 79 -6.27 8.11 -4.60
CA THR A 79 -7.30 9.16 -4.69
C THR A 79 -8.69 8.64 -4.34
N ILE A 80 -9.09 7.54 -4.97
CA ILE A 80 -10.41 6.92 -4.75
C ILE A 80 -10.55 6.53 -3.28
N LEU A 81 -9.50 5.95 -2.69
CA LEU A 81 -9.51 5.56 -1.28
C LEU A 81 -9.71 6.78 -0.36
N PHE A 82 -8.98 7.87 -0.60
CA PHE A 82 -9.14 9.10 0.18
C PHE A 82 -10.55 9.68 0.03
N TRP A 83 -11.11 9.72 -1.17
CA TRP A 83 -12.47 10.23 -1.36
C TRP A 83 -13.54 9.34 -0.75
N ILE A 84 -13.36 8.02 -0.75
CA ILE A 84 -14.22 7.11 0.01
C ILE A 84 -14.14 7.43 1.51
N PHE A 85 -12.93 7.63 2.07
CA PHE A 85 -12.80 8.05 3.47
C PHE A 85 -13.48 9.39 3.73
N ALA A 86 -13.34 10.37 2.84
CA ALA A 86 -14.05 11.63 2.95
C ALA A 86 -15.57 11.44 3.00
N LEU A 87 -16.13 10.61 2.11
CA LEU A 87 -17.57 10.30 2.09
C LEU A 87 -18.03 9.57 3.35
N VAL A 88 -17.24 8.61 3.83
CA VAL A 88 -17.54 7.85 5.05
C VAL A 88 -17.53 8.77 6.28
N PHE A 89 -16.52 9.63 6.42
CA PHE A 89 -16.45 10.60 7.49
C PHE A 89 -17.59 11.63 7.39
N LEU A 90 -17.90 12.11 6.18
CA LEU A 90 -18.99 13.05 5.96
C LEU A 90 -20.35 12.41 6.29
N GLY A 91 -20.60 11.19 5.82
CA GLY A 91 -21.82 10.43 6.13
C GLY A 91 -21.99 10.22 7.64
N SER A 92 -20.90 9.99 8.37
CA SER A 92 -20.94 9.82 9.83
C SER A 92 -21.29 11.10 10.62
N GLN A 93 -21.31 12.27 9.98
CA GLN A 93 -21.87 13.49 10.59
C GLN A 93 -23.38 13.36 10.82
N TYR A 94 -24.06 12.65 9.91
CA TYR A 94 -25.52 12.59 9.83
C TYR A 94 -26.07 11.20 10.19
N ILE A 95 -25.24 10.16 10.08
CA ILE A 95 -25.61 8.77 10.33
C ILE A 95 -24.91 8.27 11.61
N GLY A 96 -25.71 8.03 12.64
CA GLY A 96 -25.25 7.51 13.94
C GLY A 96 -25.19 8.57 15.04
N SER A 97 -24.87 8.13 16.27
CA SER A 97 -24.81 9.01 17.45
C SER A 97 -23.46 9.70 17.65
N LYS A 98 -22.39 9.17 17.05
CA LYS A 98 -21.01 9.68 17.14
C LYS A 98 -20.34 9.71 15.77
N PRO A 99 -19.62 10.79 15.41
CA PRO A 99 -18.81 10.83 14.19
C PRO A 99 -17.72 9.75 14.19
N ILE A 100 -17.26 9.32 13.02
CA ILE A 100 -16.23 8.28 12.91
C ILE A 100 -14.91 8.74 13.53
N ALA A 101 -14.54 10.02 13.42
CA ALA A 101 -13.34 10.55 14.08
C ALA A 101 -13.35 10.29 15.60
N GLN A 102 -14.50 10.47 16.26
CA GLN A 102 -14.66 10.21 17.68
C GLN A 102 -14.49 8.72 17.99
N ARG A 103 -15.17 7.85 17.23
CA ARG A 103 -15.09 6.38 17.43
C ARG A 103 -13.66 5.87 17.24
N PHE A 104 -12.95 6.41 16.25
CA PHE A 104 -11.58 6.04 15.97
C PHE A 104 -10.64 6.46 17.10
N MET A 105 -10.73 7.71 17.57
CA MET A 105 -9.90 8.20 18.68
C MET A 105 -10.21 7.50 20.01
N GLU A 106 -11.49 7.24 20.31
CA GLU A 106 -11.91 6.45 21.48
C GLU A 106 -11.36 5.01 21.41
N SER A 107 -11.22 4.42 20.21
CA SER A 107 -10.65 3.07 20.04
C SER A 107 -9.11 3.04 20.11
N ALA A 108 -8.45 4.14 19.71
CA ALA A 108 -7.00 4.23 19.65
C ALA A 108 -6.38 4.67 20.99
N SER A 109 -7.12 5.38 21.83
CA SER A 109 -6.69 5.82 23.16
C SER A 109 -7.30 4.95 24.26
N LYS A 110 -6.48 4.48 25.19
CA LYS A 110 -6.97 3.81 26.41
C LYS A 110 -7.51 4.79 27.45
N GLU A 111 -7.16 6.08 27.34
CA GLU A 111 -7.64 7.13 28.23
C GLU A 111 -8.93 7.75 27.71
N ALA A 112 -9.86 8.04 28.62
CA ALA A 112 -11.13 8.68 28.30
C ALA A 112 -10.88 10.13 27.85
N ILE A 113 -10.93 10.35 26.55
CA ILE A 113 -10.81 11.69 25.96
C ILE A 113 -12.13 12.44 26.20
N SER A 114 -12.15 13.32 27.19
CA SER A 114 -13.32 14.19 27.45
C SER A 114 -13.26 15.41 26.52
N VAL A 115 -13.94 15.32 25.37
CA VAL A 115 -14.07 16.42 24.41
C VAL A 115 -15.56 16.63 24.11
N ALA A 116 -15.98 17.88 23.98
CA ALA A 116 -17.35 18.23 23.70
C ALA A 116 -17.83 17.65 22.35
N ALA A 117 -19.10 17.22 22.29
CA ALA A 117 -19.67 16.62 21.08
C ALA A 117 -19.58 17.53 19.83
N GLY A 118 -19.61 18.85 20.03
CA GLY A 118 -19.47 19.83 18.94
C GLY A 118 -18.06 19.84 18.31
N ASP A 119 -17.02 19.67 19.13
CA ASP A 119 -15.64 19.67 18.64
C ASP A 119 -15.28 18.36 17.93
N TRP A 120 -15.90 17.25 18.33
CA TRP A 120 -15.82 15.99 17.57
C TRP A 120 -16.38 16.13 16.15
N ARG A 121 -17.47 16.87 15.97
CA ARG A 121 -18.04 17.14 14.65
C ARG A 121 -17.13 18.06 13.83
N ARG A 122 -16.53 19.07 14.46
CA ARG A 122 -15.54 19.94 13.78
C ARG A 122 -14.31 19.14 13.34
N LEU A 123 -13.73 18.32 14.23
CA LEU A 123 -12.60 17.45 13.92
C LEU A 123 -12.93 16.50 12.77
N ASN A 124 -14.10 15.86 12.84
CA ASN A 124 -14.55 14.96 11.79
C ASN A 124 -14.69 15.69 10.44
N LEU A 125 -15.15 16.94 10.43
CA LEU A 125 -15.22 17.76 9.22
C LEU A 125 -13.84 18.17 8.70
N MET A 126 -12.89 18.47 9.59
CA MET A 126 -11.49 18.71 9.21
C MET A 126 -10.87 17.48 8.52
N TRP A 127 -11.19 16.28 8.99
CA TRP A 127 -10.76 15.03 8.35
C TRP A 127 -11.38 14.83 6.96
N VAL A 128 -12.67 15.18 6.78
CA VAL A 128 -13.29 15.19 5.45
C VAL A 128 -12.52 16.10 4.50
N VAL A 129 -12.28 17.35 4.90
CA VAL A 129 -11.53 18.32 4.10
C VAL A 129 -10.12 17.82 3.79
N PHE A 130 -9.42 17.28 4.80
CA PHE A 130 -8.09 16.69 4.63
C PHE A 130 -8.08 15.60 3.57
N PHE A 131 -9.00 14.63 3.63
CA PHE A 131 -9.04 13.54 2.65
C PHE A 131 -9.39 14.01 1.24
N ILE A 132 -10.28 15.00 1.09
CA ILE A 132 -10.58 15.60 -0.22
C ILE A 132 -9.33 16.28 -0.79
N VAL A 133 -8.66 17.11 0.02
CA VAL A 133 -7.46 17.85 -0.38
C VAL A 133 -6.32 16.90 -0.74
N VAL A 134 -6.04 15.89 0.10
CA VAL A 134 -4.98 14.91 -0.18
C VAL A 134 -5.31 14.07 -1.42
N GLY A 135 -6.57 13.69 -1.63
CA GLY A 135 -6.98 13.01 -2.87
C GLY A 135 -6.78 13.88 -4.12
N ALA A 136 -7.11 15.17 -4.05
CA ALA A 136 -6.89 16.12 -5.14
C ALA A 136 -5.39 16.39 -5.38
N LEU A 137 -4.60 16.57 -4.31
CA LEU A 137 -3.14 16.71 -4.40
C LEU A 137 -2.49 15.45 -4.96
N ASN A 138 -2.99 14.26 -4.62
CA ASN A 138 -2.50 13.01 -5.20
C ASN A 138 -2.73 12.99 -6.71
N LEU A 139 -3.88 13.48 -7.22
CA LEU A 139 -4.09 13.64 -8.65
C LEU A 139 -3.13 14.69 -9.24
N TYR A 140 -2.94 15.84 -8.60
CA TYR A 140 -2.01 16.86 -9.08
C TYR A 140 -0.56 16.38 -9.17
N VAL A 141 -0.09 15.57 -8.22
CA VAL A 141 1.27 14.99 -8.27
C VAL A 141 1.35 13.84 -9.26
N ALA A 142 0.25 13.11 -9.44
CA ALA A 142 0.18 11.97 -10.32
C ALA A 142 0.12 12.34 -11.81
N TYR A 143 -0.36 13.54 -12.17
CA TYR A 143 -0.48 14.03 -13.54
C TYR A 143 0.52 15.13 -13.83
#